data_AF-A0A8D8QZD6-F1
#
_entry.id   AF-A0A8D8QZD6-F1
#
_cell.length_a   1.000
_cell.length_b   1.000
_cell.length_c   1.000
_cell.angle_alpha   90.00
_cell.angle_beta   90.00
_cell.angle_gamma   90.00
#
_symmetry.space_group_name_H-M   'P 1'
#
loop_
_entity.id
_entity.type
_entity.pdbx_description
1 polymer ?
#
loop_
_entity_poly.entity_id
_entity_poly.type
_entity_poly.pdbx_seq_one_letter_code
_entity_poly.pdbx_strand_id
1 'polypeptide(L)'
;MILNSPCMFQVTQPCDAMIRLCLWHGDPINCSRIFYPSLTDEGMCCSFNKVRNEFIFKNPKDTSDLNSTLHYPSVDWTLENDFPEGAPLDSIPWRPWGAGRHLGLSVVLDANIEEYYCSSEASYGFKLLLQNPVETPKLAAFGELISPGRESLIVIKPIINKSSPNIASSEPELRQCLFNKERTLRFYRHYTQRNCILECEANFTLSFCQCVMYFMPSK
;
A
#
# COMPACT_ATOMS: atom_id res chain seq x y z
N MET A 1 6.64 19.02 16.20
CA MET A 1 7.39 19.45 15.00
C MET A 1 6.80 18.74 13.81
N ILE A 2 6.24 19.48 12.86
CA ILE A 2 5.86 18.92 11.57
C ILE A 2 7.18 18.72 10.84
N LEU A 3 7.64 17.48 10.72
CA LEU A 3 8.61 17.15 9.69
C LEU A 3 7.88 17.36 8.37
N ASN A 4 7.93 18.57 7.83
CA ASN A 4 7.94 18.69 6.39
C ASN A 4 9.10 17.79 5.96
N SER A 5 8.84 16.82 5.09
CA SER A 5 9.77 15.76 4.71
C SER A 5 10.54 16.05 3.41
N PRO A 6 10.96 17.29 3.04
CA PRO A 6 11.58 17.52 1.73
C PRO A 6 12.92 16.77 1.60
N CYS A 7 13.60 16.50 2.72
CA CYS A 7 14.83 15.71 2.69
C CYS A 7 14.57 14.28 2.19
N MET A 8 13.55 13.58 2.72
CA MET A 8 13.24 12.22 2.27
C MET A 8 12.93 12.17 0.78
N PHE A 9 12.22 13.16 0.22
CA PHE A 9 11.96 13.24 -1.22
C PHE A 9 13.20 13.54 -2.07
N GLN A 10 14.17 14.27 -1.53
CA GLN A 10 15.38 14.67 -2.25
C GLN A 10 16.44 13.57 -2.28
N VAL A 11 16.46 12.70 -1.26
CA VAL A 11 17.49 11.65 -1.13
C VAL A 11 17.01 10.29 -1.66
N THR A 12 15.72 10.10 -1.89
CA THR A 12 15.18 8.86 -2.45
C THR A 12 15.17 8.91 -3.97
N GLN A 13 15.48 7.78 -4.62
CA GLN A 13 15.28 7.64 -6.06
C GLN A 13 13.80 7.85 -6.40
N PRO A 14 13.45 8.79 -7.31
CA PRO A 14 12.05 9.05 -7.63
C PRO A 14 11.47 7.91 -8.48
N CYS A 15 10.15 7.71 -8.40
CA CYS A 15 9.47 6.56 -9.01
C CYS A 15 9.64 6.47 -10.54
N ASP A 16 9.69 7.61 -11.22
CA ASP A 16 9.90 7.71 -12.66
C ASP A 16 11.35 7.40 -13.09
N ALA A 17 12.32 7.59 -12.20
CA ALA A 17 13.69 7.14 -12.41
C ALA A 17 13.87 5.65 -12.09
N MET A 18 13.21 5.16 -11.03
CA MET A 18 13.29 3.75 -10.62
C MET A 18 12.52 2.83 -11.57
N ILE A 19 11.34 3.22 -12.02
CA ILE A 19 10.45 2.38 -12.84
C ILE A 19 10.48 2.88 -14.28
N ARG A 20 11.33 2.25 -15.10
CA ARG A 20 11.66 2.71 -16.45
C ARG A 20 10.63 2.35 -17.51
N LEU A 21 9.99 1.20 -17.36
CA LEU A 21 9.00 0.69 -18.32
C LEU A 21 7.90 -0.04 -17.57
N CYS A 22 6.65 0.17 -18.00
CA CYS A 22 5.47 -0.49 -17.46
C CYS A 22 4.63 -1.02 -18.60
N LEU A 23 4.23 -2.28 -18.48
CA LEU A 23 3.21 -2.91 -19.32
C LEU A 23 2.05 -3.31 -18.42
N TRP A 24 0.84 -2.97 -18.83
CA TRP A 24 -0.39 -3.40 -18.18
C TRP A 24 -1.22 -4.16 -19.21
N HIS A 25 -1.47 -5.45 -18.97
CA HIS A 25 -2.05 -6.36 -19.97
C HIS A 25 -1.23 -6.47 -21.26
N GLY A 26 0.09 -6.33 -21.14
CA GLY A 26 1.02 -6.36 -22.29
C GLY A 26 1.11 -5.03 -23.04
N ASP A 27 0.20 -4.09 -22.78
CA ASP A 27 0.19 -2.78 -23.42
C ASP A 27 1.10 -1.79 -22.68
N PRO A 28 1.96 -1.05 -23.40
CA PRO A 28 2.78 0.00 -22.81
C PRO A 28 1.92 1.08 -22.16
N ILE A 29 2.21 1.38 -20.89
CA ILE A 29 1.57 2.43 -20.12
C ILE A 29 2.61 3.30 -19.43
N ASN A 30 2.30 4.59 -19.30
CA ASN A 30 3.19 5.51 -18.60
C ASN A 30 3.24 5.15 -17.10
N CYS A 31 4.41 4.74 -16.61
CA CYS A 31 4.63 4.35 -15.22
C CYS A 31 4.21 5.43 -14.22
N SER A 32 4.49 6.69 -14.52
CA SER A 32 4.14 7.83 -13.65
C SER A 32 2.64 8.05 -13.53
N ARG A 33 1.80 7.39 -14.35
CA ARG A 33 0.34 7.43 -14.24
C ARG A 33 -0.23 6.35 -13.32
N ILE A 34 0.50 5.27 -13.08
CA ILE A 34 0.00 4.07 -12.39
C ILE A 34 0.74 3.78 -11.09
N PHE A 35 1.97 4.27 -10.96
CA PHE A 35 2.75 4.26 -9.73
C PHE A 35 2.73 5.65 -9.11
N TYR A 36 2.59 5.67 -7.79
CA TYR A 36 2.67 6.90 -7.03
C TYR A 36 3.57 6.70 -5.81
N PRO A 37 4.32 7.74 -5.44
CA PRO A 37 5.15 7.72 -4.25
C PRO A 37 4.28 7.63 -2.99
N SER A 38 4.66 6.75 -2.06
CA SER A 38 4.01 6.57 -0.78
C SER A 38 5.03 6.41 0.35
N LEU A 39 4.72 7.01 1.49
CA LEU A 39 5.55 6.93 2.68
C LEU A 39 5.36 5.57 3.37
N THR A 40 6.46 4.92 3.73
CA THR A 40 6.50 3.60 4.39
C THR A 40 7.52 3.59 5.54
N ASP A 41 7.58 2.48 6.27
CA ASP A 41 8.59 2.20 7.29
C ASP A 41 10.02 1.98 6.74
N GLU A 42 10.19 1.99 5.42
CA GLU A 42 11.48 1.95 4.71
C GLU A 42 11.74 3.26 3.92
N GLY A 43 10.97 4.32 4.19
CA GLY A 43 11.07 5.60 3.50
C GLY A 43 10.09 5.73 2.34
N MET A 44 10.46 6.44 1.28
CA MET A 44 9.60 6.63 0.12
C MET A 44 9.64 5.42 -0.80
N CYS A 45 8.49 4.81 -1.07
CA CYS A 45 8.34 3.70 -2.01
C CYS A 45 7.35 4.06 -3.13
N CYS A 46 7.28 3.24 -4.17
CA CYS A 46 6.35 3.42 -5.27
C CYS A 46 5.22 2.39 -5.16
N SER A 47 4.00 2.87 -4.97
CA SER A 47 2.81 2.04 -4.86
C SER A 47 2.08 1.95 -6.18
N PHE A 48 1.78 0.73 -6.58
CA PHE A 48 0.82 0.43 -7.64
C PHE A 48 -0.49 0.00 -6.99
N ASN A 49 -1.61 0.43 -7.57
CA ASN A 49 -2.94 -0.09 -7.27
C ASN A 49 -3.42 -0.01 -5.80
N LYS A 50 -2.87 0.91 -5.00
CA LYS A 50 -3.39 1.21 -3.66
C LYS A 50 -4.44 2.32 -3.76
N VAL A 51 -5.48 2.28 -2.92
CA VAL A 51 -6.55 3.30 -2.97
C VAL A 51 -6.05 4.64 -2.44
N ARG A 52 -6.78 5.73 -2.76
CA ARG A 52 -6.47 7.07 -2.26
C ARG A 52 -6.55 7.12 -0.73
N ASN A 53 -5.73 8.00 -0.14
CA ASN A 53 -5.68 8.22 1.30
C ASN A 53 -7.06 8.57 1.88
N GLU A 54 -7.94 9.23 1.13
CA GLU A 54 -9.32 9.52 1.54
C GLU A 54 -10.20 8.27 1.77
N PHE A 55 -9.85 7.12 1.18
CA PHE A 55 -10.51 5.83 1.41
C PHE A 55 -9.79 4.97 2.46
N ILE A 56 -8.56 5.33 2.85
CA ILE A 56 -7.78 4.62 3.87
C ILE A 56 -7.94 5.28 5.24
N PHE A 57 -7.78 6.60 5.30
CA PHE A 57 -7.69 7.40 6.51
C PHE A 57 -8.93 8.26 6.71
N LYS A 58 -9.34 8.43 7.96
CA LYS A 58 -10.48 9.29 8.32
C LYS A 58 -10.16 10.77 8.12
N ASN A 59 -8.94 11.16 8.46
CA ASN A 59 -8.40 12.51 8.29
C ASN A 59 -7.23 12.48 7.30
N PRO A 60 -7.48 12.49 5.97
CA PRO A 60 -6.42 12.34 4.98
C PRO A 60 -5.37 13.48 5.05
N LYS A 61 -5.79 14.69 5.43
CA LYS A 61 -4.91 15.87 5.56
C LYS A 61 -3.82 15.74 6.64
N ASP A 62 -4.00 14.83 7.59
CA ASP A 62 -3.04 14.56 8.66
C ASP A 62 -1.98 13.53 8.27
N THR A 63 -2.17 12.86 7.13
CA THR A 63 -1.12 12.05 6.49
C THR A 63 -0.28 12.95 5.60
N SER A 64 1.04 12.73 5.56
CA SER A 64 1.96 13.53 4.74
C SER A 64 1.65 13.32 3.25
N ASP A 65 0.67 14.06 2.75
CA ASP A 65 0.22 13.95 1.38
C ASP A 65 1.31 14.49 0.47
N LEU A 66 1.91 13.59 -0.32
CA LEU A 66 2.58 14.03 -1.53
C LEU A 66 1.50 14.42 -2.53
N ASN A 67 1.58 15.65 -3.06
CA ASN A 67 0.75 16.17 -4.14
C ASN A 67 0.97 15.37 -5.45
N SER A 68 0.61 14.10 -5.44
CA SER A 68 0.69 13.23 -6.60
C SER A 68 -0.56 13.45 -7.43
N THR A 69 -0.39 13.90 -8.67
CA THR A 69 -1.48 13.97 -9.65
C THR A 69 -1.96 12.57 -9.96
N LEU A 70 -3.10 12.18 -9.37
CA LEU A 70 -3.74 10.91 -9.69
C LEU A 70 -4.45 11.01 -11.05
N HIS A 71 -4.17 10.03 -11.91
CA HIS A 71 -4.74 9.95 -13.26
C HIS A 71 -6.04 9.13 -13.33
N TYR A 72 -6.31 8.29 -12.32
CA TYR A 72 -7.44 7.36 -12.30
C TYR A 72 -8.31 7.58 -11.04
N PRO A 73 -9.65 7.42 -11.16
CA PRO A 73 -10.53 7.54 -10.02
C PRO A 73 -10.30 6.38 -9.04
N SER A 74 -10.30 6.65 -7.74
CA SER A 74 -10.28 5.62 -6.70
C SER A 74 -11.68 5.46 -6.14
N VAL A 75 -12.03 4.23 -5.76
CA VAL A 75 -13.32 3.90 -5.15
C VAL A 75 -13.15 3.39 -3.72
N ASP A 76 -14.23 3.47 -2.95
CA ASP A 76 -14.35 2.89 -1.60
C ASP A 76 -14.54 1.38 -1.73
N TRP A 77 -13.44 0.66 -1.95
CA TRP A 77 -13.41 -0.79 -2.07
C TRP A 77 -12.94 -1.42 -0.75
N THR A 78 -13.63 -2.45 -0.29
CA THR A 78 -13.16 -3.31 0.80
C THR A 78 -13.47 -4.77 0.52
N LEU A 79 -12.83 -5.69 1.24
CA LEU A 79 -13.14 -7.13 1.11
C LEU A 79 -14.60 -7.45 1.50
N GLU A 80 -15.20 -6.68 2.41
CA GLU A 80 -16.57 -6.88 2.88
C GLU A 80 -17.62 -6.27 1.94
N ASN A 81 -17.38 -5.06 1.42
CA ASN A 81 -18.35 -4.33 0.62
C ASN A 81 -18.15 -4.50 -0.91
N ASP A 82 -17.09 -5.18 -1.33
CA ASP A 82 -16.67 -5.33 -2.73
C ASP A 82 -16.56 -3.96 -3.45
N PHE A 83 -16.73 -3.91 -4.78
CA PHE A 83 -16.72 -2.67 -5.55
C PHE A 83 -18.10 -2.00 -5.50
N PRO A 84 -18.17 -0.65 -5.39
CA PRO A 84 -19.45 0.04 -5.42
C PRO A 84 -20.16 -0.14 -6.77
N GLU A 85 -21.49 -0.14 -6.74
CA GLU A 85 -22.32 -0.24 -7.95
C GLU A 85 -22.02 0.93 -8.91
N GLY A 86 -21.81 0.62 -10.19
CA GLY A 86 -21.46 1.62 -11.20
C GLY A 86 -20.01 2.14 -11.14
N ALA A 87 -19.13 1.50 -10.36
CA ALA A 87 -17.71 1.85 -10.36
C ALA A 87 -17.11 1.77 -11.77
N PRO A 88 -16.33 2.79 -12.20
CA PRO A 88 -15.65 2.78 -13.49
C PRO A 88 -14.77 1.52 -13.67
N LEU A 89 -14.62 1.06 -14.91
CA LEU A 89 -13.79 -0.13 -15.20
C LEU A 89 -12.34 0.08 -14.77
N ASP A 90 -11.81 1.28 -15.02
CA ASP A 90 -10.43 1.69 -14.72
C ASP A 90 -10.27 2.35 -13.35
N SER A 91 -11.21 2.10 -12.43
CA SER A 91 -11.13 2.61 -11.06
C SER A 91 -10.15 1.82 -10.20
N ILE A 92 -9.41 2.51 -9.33
CA ILE A 92 -8.50 1.91 -8.35
C ILE A 92 -9.33 1.40 -7.16
N PRO A 93 -9.18 0.12 -6.74
CA PRO A 93 -8.16 -0.82 -7.20
C PRO A 93 -8.52 -1.50 -8.54
N TRP A 94 -7.57 -1.47 -9.47
CA TRP A 94 -7.60 -2.16 -10.75
C TRP A 94 -7.75 -3.67 -10.57
N ARG A 95 -8.54 -4.24 -11.49
CA ARG A 95 -8.84 -5.67 -11.55
C ARG A 95 -7.98 -6.31 -12.64
N PRO A 96 -7.41 -7.51 -12.41
CA PRO A 96 -6.73 -8.23 -13.48
C PRO A 96 -7.74 -8.65 -14.56
N TRP A 97 -7.37 -8.57 -15.83
CA TRP A 97 -8.21 -9.09 -16.93
C TRP A 97 -8.29 -10.62 -16.97
N GLY A 98 -7.31 -11.30 -16.39
CA GLY A 98 -7.28 -12.76 -16.36
C GLY A 98 -5.97 -13.28 -15.80
N ALA A 99 -5.77 -14.59 -15.97
CA ALA A 99 -4.53 -15.26 -15.59
C ALA A 99 -3.56 -15.32 -16.77
N GLY A 100 -2.28 -15.03 -16.50
CA GLY A 100 -1.20 -15.15 -17.48
C GLY A 100 -0.21 -14.01 -17.40
N ARG A 101 1.04 -14.26 -17.80
CA ARG A 101 2.13 -13.26 -17.78
C ARG A 101 1.78 -11.99 -18.56
N HIS A 102 1.12 -12.15 -19.71
CA HIS A 102 0.74 -11.05 -20.60
C HIS A 102 -0.50 -10.28 -20.13
N LEU A 103 -1.23 -10.75 -19.11
CA LEU A 103 -2.43 -10.08 -18.56
C LEU A 103 -2.17 -9.44 -17.20
N GLY A 104 -0.92 -9.40 -16.76
CA GLY A 104 -0.52 -8.79 -15.48
C GLY A 104 0.17 -7.44 -15.66
N LEU A 105 0.83 -7.04 -14.58
CA LEU A 105 1.77 -5.93 -14.56
C LEU A 105 3.17 -6.47 -14.87
N SER A 106 3.86 -5.87 -15.84
CA SER A 106 5.30 -6.06 -16.05
C SER A 106 6.00 -4.73 -15.89
N VAL A 107 7.10 -4.72 -15.13
CA VAL A 107 7.91 -3.52 -14.91
C VAL A 107 9.38 -3.79 -15.16
N VAL A 108 10.08 -2.79 -15.68
CA VAL A 108 11.55 -2.77 -15.73
C VAL A 108 12.04 -1.76 -14.72
N LEU A 109 12.87 -2.22 -13.79
CA LEU A 109 13.36 -1.44 -12.67
C LEU A 109 14.84 -1.10 -12.86
N ASP A 110 15.20 0.13 -12.51
CA ASP A 110 16.57 0.64 -12.46
C ASP A 110 16.97 0.80 -11.00
N ALA A 111 17.89 -0.04 -10.54
CA ALA A 111 18.32 -0.02 -9.15
C ALA A 111 19.20 1.20 -8.86
N ASN A 112 19.88 1.77 -9.86
CA ASN A 112 20.87 2.82 -9.67
C ASN A 112 21.97 2.44 -8.65
N ILE A 113 22.64 1.30 -8.88
CA ILE A 113 23.56 0.65 -7.91
C ILE A 113 24.70 1.58 -7.44
N GLU A 114 25.20 2.44 -8.31
CA GLU A 114 26.31 3.37 -8.00
C GLU A 114 25.91 4.45 -6.97
N GLU A 115 24.61 4.65 -6.75
CA GLU A 115 24.08 5.62 -5.78
C GLU A 115 23.61 4.97 -4.47
N TYR A 116 23.96 3.69 -4.22
CA TYR A 116 23.65 3.03 -2.94
C TYR A 116 24.56 3.54 -1.82
N TYR A 117 24.04 4.46 -1.02
CA TYR A 117 24.67 4.93 0.20
C TYR A 117 23.78 4.64 1.40
N CYS A 118 24.33 3.98 2.44
CA CYS A 118 23.62 3.70 3.69
C CYS A 118 22.27 2.98 3.51
N SER A 119 22.30 1.83 2.83
CA SER A 119 21.12 0.96 2.68
C SER A 119 20.64 0.42 4.03
N SER A 120 19.32 0.28 4.20
CA SER A 120 18.72 -0.44 5.33
C SER A 120 19.02 -1.95 5.27
N GLU A 121 19.42 -2.45 4.10
CA GLU A 121 19.78 -3.84 3.87
C GLU A 121 21.23 -4.03 3.47
N ALA A 122 21.79 -5.18 3.82
CA ALA A 122 23.13 -5.61 3.41
C ALA A 122 23.21 -6.09 1.94
N SER A 123 22.25 -5.69 1.10
CA SER A 123 22.18 -6.08 -0.31
C SER A 123 21.67 -4.93 -1.19
N TYR A 124 21.98 -5.00 -2.48
CA TYR A 124 21.47 -4.09 -3.51
C TYR A 124 20.26 -4.72 -4.22
N GLY A 125 19.27 -3.90 -4.56
CA GLY A 125 18.06 -4.35 -5.26
C GLY A 125 16.80 -3.72 -4.69
N PHE A 126 15.68 -4.39 -4.89
CA PHE A 126 14.37 -3.85 -4.58
C PHE A 126 13.69 -4.66 -3.48
N LYS A 127 12.90 -4.00 -2.64
CA LYS A 127 11.92 -4.67 -1.78
C LYS A 127 10.55 -4.60 -2.44
N LEU A 128 9.89 -5.75 -2.58
CA LEU A 128 8.53 -5.87 -3.08
C LEU A 128 7.61 -6.34 -1.95
N LEU A 129 6.48 -5.67 -1.78
CA LEU A 129 5.41 -6.11 -0.88
C LEU A 129 4.08 -6.13 -1.63
N LEU A 130 3.42 -7.28 -1.59
CA LEU A 130 2.04 -7.43 -2.03
C LEU A 130 1.13 -7.23 -0.82
N GLN A 131 0.19 -6.28 -0.91
CA GLN A 131 -0.71 -5.96 0.18
C GLN A 131 -2.11 -5.62 -0.29
N ASN A 132 -3.05 -5.61 0.66
CA ASN A 132 -4.41 -5.13 0.41
C ASN A 132 -4.39 -3.62 0.11
N PRO A 133 -5.13 -3.14 -0.89
CA PRO A 133 -5.13 -1.73 -1.29
C PRO A 133 -5.62 -0.75 -0.22
N VAL A 134 -6.39 -1.19 0.79
CA VAL A 134 -6.85 -0.34 1.92
C VAL A 134 -5.94 -0.38 3.15
N GLU A 135 -4.77 -1.00 3.04
CA GLU A 135 -3.82 -1.16 4.15
C GLU A 135 -2.57 -0.29 3.98
N THR A 136 -1.94 0.01 5.12
CA THR A 136 -0.62 0.65 5.15
C THR A 136 0.50 -0.41 5.20
N PRO A 137 1.54 -0.29 4.36
CA PRO A 137 2.61 -1.29 4.26
C PRO A 137 3.51 -1.36 5.50
N LYS A 138 3.99 -2.57 5.84
CA LYS A 138 5.17 -2.84 6.70
C LYS A 138 6.25 -3.46 5.82
N LEU A 139 6.94 -2.65 5.04
CA LEU A 139 7.95 -3.14 4.09
C LEU A 139 9.17 -3.69 4.83
N ALA A 140 9.53 -3.12 5.98
CA ALA A 140 10.67 -3.56 6.77
C ALA A 140 10.53 -5.00 7.28
N ALA A 141 9.31 -5.41 7.64
CA ALA A 141 9.05 -6.73 8.22
C ALA A 141 8.63 -7.80 7.21
N PHE A 142 7.97 -7.41 6.11
CA PHE A 142 7.33 -8.35 5.18
C PHE A 142 7.74 -8.15 3.71
N GLY A 143 8.70 -7.26 3.43
CA GLY A 143 9.20 -7.05 2.08
C GLY A 143 10.06 -8.21 1.59
N GLU A 144 9.83 -8.63 0.35
CA GLU A 144 10.63 -9.63 -0.36
C GLU A 144 11.73 -8.97 -1.19
N LEU A 145 12.95 -9.52 -1.14
CA LEU A 145 14.10 -8.96 -1.85
C LEU A 145 14.16 -9.45 -3.31
N ILE A 146 14.25 -8.51 -4.25
CA ILE A 146 14.39 -8.74 -5.68
C ILE A 146 15.75 -8.22 -6.14
N SER A 147 16.63 -9.12 -6.59
CA SER A 147 17.94 -8.71 -7.07
C SER A 147 17.88 -8.17 -8.51
N PRO A 148 18.68 -7.14 -8.83
CA PRO A 148 18.79 -6.62 -10.18
C PRO A 148 19.50 -7.59 -11.13
N GLY A 149 19.39 -7.35 -12.44
CA GLY A 149 20.07 -8.15 -13.47
C GLY A 149 19.38 -9.46 -13.86
N ARG A 150 18.18 -9.72 -13.36
CA ARG A 150 17.36 -10.90 -13.71
C ARG A 150 15.90 -10.55 -13.90
N GLU A 151 15.21 -11.33 -14.72
CA GLU A 151 13.75 -11.33 -14.76
C GLU A 151 13.21 -12.16 -13.59
N SER A 152 12.37 -11.54 -12.75
CA SER A 152 11.71 -12.22 -11.63
C SER A 152 10.21 -12.33 -11.89
N LEU A 153 9.70 -13.56 -11.95
CA LEU A 153 8.27 -13.82 -12.14
C LEU A 153 7.58 -14.04 -10.78
N ILE A 154 6.69 -13.12 -10.41
CA ILE A 154 5.95 -13.19 -9.16
C ILE A 154 4.53 -13.70 -9.43
N VAL A 155 4.25 -14.93 -9.00
CA VAL A 155 2.93 -15.56 -9.16
C VAL A 155 2.06 -15.22 -7.96
N ILE A 156 0.96 -14.50 -8.20
CA ILE A 156 0.01 -14.11 -7.16
C ILE A 156 -1.13 -15.12 -7.11
N LYS A 157 -1.28 -15.81 -5.97
CA LYS A 157 -2.40 -16.72 -5.70
C LYS A 157 -3.19 -16.24 -4.48
N PRO A 158 -4.26 -15.44 -4.67
CA PRO A 158 -5.03 -14.91 -3.55
C PRO A 158 -5.84 -16.03 -2.88
N ILE A 159 -5.85 -16.03 -1.54
CA ILE A 159 -6.74 -16.87 -0.72
C ILE A 159 -7.75 -15.94 -0.08
N ILE A 160 -9.02 -16.08 -0.46
CA ILE A 160 -10.11 -15.23 0.01
C ILE A 160 -11.04 -16.05 0.89
N ASN A 161 -11.13 -15.68 2.16
CA ASN A 161 -12.05 -16.28 3.10
C ASN A 161 -13.18 -15.28 3.38
N LYS A 162 -14.37 -15.51 2.81
CA LYS A 162 -15.57 -14.72 3.10
C LYS A 162 -16.40 -15.42 4.16
N SER A 163 -16.87 -14.65 5.14
CA SER A 163 -17.77 -15.14 6.18
C SER A 163 -19.18 -15.37 5.63
N SER A 164 -19.88 -16.39 6.13
CA SER A 164 -21.31 -16.56 5.87
C SER A 164 -22.11 -15.43 6.50
N PRO A 165 -23.17 -14.89 5.85
CA PRO A 165 -24.00 -13.82 6.42
C PRO A 165 -24.57 -14.15 7.80
N ASN A 166 -24.85 -15.42 8.09
CA ASN A 166 -25.42 -15.85 9.36
C ASN A 166 -24.45 -15.73 10.53
N ILE A 167 -23.13 -15.70 10.28
CA ILE A 167 -22.15 -15.58 11.38
C ILE A 167 -22.08 -14.14 11.91
N ALA A 168 -22.62 -13.17 11.16
CA ALA A 168 -22.69 -11.77 11.58
C ALA A 168 -23.67 -11.54 12.75
N SER A 169 -24.59 -12.47 13.02
CA SER A 169 -25.45 -12.41 14.20
C SER A 169 -24.82 -13.00 15.46
N SER A 170 -23.72 -13.74 15.31
CA SER A 170 -23.01 -14.35 16.45
C SER A 170 -22.12 -13.32 17.13
N GLU A 171 -22.09 -13.35 18.46
CA GLU A 171 -21.26 -12.44 19.26
C GLU A 171 -19.78 -12.50 18.79
N PRO A 172 -19.10 -11.34 18.67
CA PRO A 172 -17.70 -11.26 18.25
C PRO A 172 -16.77 -12.20 19.04
N GLU A 173 -17.02 -12.34 20.34
CA GLU A 173 -16.24 -13.17 21.27
C GLU A 173 -16.33 -14.66 20.94
N LEU A 174 -17.45 -15.13 20.38
CA LEU A 174 -17.59 -16.55 20.00
C LEU A 174 -16.86 -16.86 18.70
N ARG A 175 -16.87 -15.93 17.75
CA ARG A 175 -16.25 -16.11 16.43
C ARG A 175 -14.80 -15.65 16.33
N GLN A 176 -14.29 -14.94 17.35
CA GLN A 176 -12.88 -14.51 17.47
C GLN A 176 -12.38 -13.66 16.28
N CYS A 177 -13.29 -13.03 15.55
CA CYS A 177 -13.03 -12.16 14.41
C CYS A 177 -13.93 -10.92 14.52
N LEU A 178 -13.55 -9.83 13.85
CA LEU A 178 -14.30 -8.57 13.86
C LEU A 178 -14.65 -8.15 12.43
N PHE A 179 -15.87 -7.68 12.24
CA PHE A 179 -16.33 -7.01 11.04
C PHE A 179 -16.00 -5.53 11.08
N ASN A 180 -15.96 -4.91 9.92
CA ASN A 180 -15.65 -3.49 9.77
C ASN A 180 -16.58 -2.58 10.58
N LYS A 181 -17.85 -2.96 10.76
CA LYS A 181 -18.85 -2.16 11.49
C LYS A 181 -18.74 -2.24 13.01
N GLU A 182 -18.09 -3.26 13.55
CA GLU A 182 -18.08 -3.53 14.99
C GLU A 182 -16.92 -2.84 15.70
N ARG A 183 -15.79 -2.65 14.99
CA ARG A 183 -14.63 -1.96 15.51
C ARG A 183 -14.30 -0.76 14.64
N THR A 184 -14.58 0.42 15.19
CA THR A 184 -14.20 1.67 14.57
C THR A 184 -12.79 2.06 15.01
N LEU A 185 -11.88 2.19 14.03
CA LEU A 185 -10.51 2.67 14.26
C LEU A 185 -10.48 4.21 14.33
N ARG A 186 -9.49 4.77 15.02
CA ARG A 186 -9.31 6.23 15.17
C ARG A 186 -8.78 6.88 13.89
N PHE A 187 -7.75 6.29 13.28
CA PHE A 187 -7.06 6.90 12.14
C PHE A 187 -7.53 6.34 10.80
N TYR A 188 -7.91 5.06 10.78
CA TYR A 188 -8.32 4.34 9.57
C TYR A 188 -9.84 4.34 9.39
N ARG A 189 -10.30 4.39 8.13
CA ARG A 189 -11.74 4.32 7.79
C ARG A 189 -12.28 2.91 7.92
N HIS A 190 -11.48 1.92 7.55
CA HIS A 190 -11.87 0.52 7.57
C HIS A 190 -10.96 -0.29 8.50
N TYR A 191 -11.59 -1.14 9.30
CA TYR A 191 -10.92 -2.15 10.07
C TYR A 191 -10.31 -3.20 9.14
N THR A 192 -9.02 -3.38 9.31
CA THR A 192 -8.32 -4.61 8.98
C THR A 192 -7.43 -4.98 10.16
N GLN A 193 -7.02 -6.25 10.25
CA GLN A 193 -6.09 -6.66 11.29
C GLN A 193 -4.81 -5.81 11.27
N ARG A 194 -4.30 -5.51 10.07
CA ARG A 194 -3.09 -4.70 9.87
C ARG A 194 -3.25 -3.27 10.37
N ASN A 195 -4.33 -2.60 9.96
CA ASN A 195 -4.63 -1.23 10.36
C ASN A 195 -4.84 -1.13 11.88
N CYS A 196 -5.50 -2.13 12.48
CA CYS A 196 -5.71 -2.21 13.93
C CYS A 196 -4.40 -2.38 14.71
N ILE A 197 -3.48 -3.23 14.24
CA ILE A 197 -2.18 -3.43 14.88
C ILE A 197 -1.35 -2.14 14.80
N LEU A 198 -1.30 -1.48 13.63
CA LEU A 198 -0.58 -0.22 13.46
C LEU A 198 -1.14 0.90 14.34
N GLU A 199 -2.46 1.00 14.46
CA GLU A 199 -3.09 1.96 15.38
C GLU A 199 -2.77 1.65 16.85
N CYS A 200 -2.70 0.36 17.22
CA CYS A 200 -2.29 -0.05 18.55
C CYS A 200 -0.83 0.32 18.84
N GLU A 201 0.09 0.06 17.91
CA GLU A 201 1.50 0.45 18.00
C GLU A 201 1.64 1.98 18.13
N ALA A 202 0.90 2.75 17.33
CA ALA A 202 0.89 4.21 17.38
C ALA A 202 0.34 4.75 18.71
N ASN A 203 -0.77 4.18 19.21
CA ASN A 203 -1.36 4.62 20.47
C ASN A 203 -0.45 4.28 21.68
N PHE A 204 0.15 3.09 21.67
CA PHE A 204 1.10 2.68 22.71
C PHE A 204 2.31 3.62 22.75
N THR A 205 2.96 3.84 21.61
CA THR A 205 4.12 4.74 21.50
C THR A 205 3.76 6.18 21.87
N LEU A 206 2.59 6.67 21.47
CA LEU A 206 2.12 8.00 21.85
C LEU A 206 1.90 8.13 23.35
N SER A 207 1.27 7.14 24.01
CA SER A 207 1.02 7.19 25.45
C SER A 207 2.30 7.12 26.30
N PHE A 208 3.25 6.27 25.90
CA PHE A 208 4.47 6.03 26.66
C PHE A 208 5.59 7.03 26.32
N CYS A 209 5.86 7.26 25.04
CA CYS A 209 6.95 8.09 24.54
C CYS A 209 6.53 9.53 24.19
N GLN A 210 5.22 9.83 24.11
CA GLN A 210 4.70 11.12 23.64
C GLN A 210 5.08 11.47 22.18
N CYS A 211 5.41 10.45 21.39
CA CYS A 211 5.68 10.56 19.95
C CYS A 211 5.32 9.25 19.23
N VAL A 212 5.18 9.32 17.91
CA VAL A 212 4.97 8.14 17.06
C VAL A 212 6.00 8.12 15.94
N MET A 213 6.18 6.96 15.30
CA MET A 213 7.06 6.82 14.14
C MET A 213 6.58 7.68 12.97
N TYR A 214 7.51 8.14 12.14
CA TYR A 214 7.21 9.09 11.05
C TYR A 214 6.21 8.58 10.00
N PHE A 215 6.11 7.26 9.81
CA PHE A 215 5.20 6.62 8.86
C PHE A 215 3.85 6.23 9.49
N MET A 216 3.73 6.31 10.82
CA MET A 216 2.51 5.95 11.54
C MET A 216 1.52 7.12 11.53
N PRO A 217 0.21 6.84 11.53
CA PRO A 217 -0.80 7.88 11.69
C PRO A 217 -0.68 8.51 13.08
N SER A 218 -0.74 9.84 13.16
CA SER A 218 -0.44 10.58 14.39
C SER A 218 -1.47 11.64 14.79
N LYS A 219 -2.39 12.01 13.89
CA LYS A 219 -3.41 13.04 14.09
C LYS A 219 -4.71 12.65 13.37
#